data_AF-A0A7G5GUG0-F1
#
_entry.id   AF-A0A7G5GUG0-F1
#
_cell.length_a   1.000
_cell.length_b   1.000
_cell.length_c   1.000
_cell.angle_alpha   90.00
_cell.angle_beta   90.00
_cell.angle_gamma   90.00
#
_symmetry.space_group_name_H-M   'P 1'
#
loop_
_entity.id
_entity.type
_entity.pdbx_description
1 polymer ?
#
loop_
_entity_poly.entity_id
_entity_poly.type
_entity_poly.pdbx_seq_one_letter_code
_entity_poly.pdbx_strand_id
1 'polypeptide(L)'
;MNTVQMYTGKGNNAPYTPPTAKNGPQAPPTPDDRQEIIWKPFPGLENFFEVSNLATVRHCKTGTSVPLITTRDGQFMSLYHPVTGKYVSLQIHRAVATAFLPNPNSYSWVSRKDGDKRHNVVTNLEWIPKGSKKGKEVCRG
;
A
#
# COMPACT_ATOMS: atom_id res chain seq x y z
N MET A 1 13.88 31.79 -24.03
CA MET A 1 12.53 31.36 -23.61
C MET A 1 12.65 29.90 -23.23
N ASN A 2 12.49 29.39 -22.01
CA ASN A 2 12.14 29.91 -20.69
C ASN A 2 12.92 29.10 -19.64
N THR A 3 13.21 29.75 -18.52
CA THR A 3 14.12 29.42 -17.40
C THR A 3 13.49 28.51 -16.32
N VAL A 4 14.34 28.13 -15.32
CA VAL A 4 14.02 27.79 -13.90
C VAL A 4 13.72 26.30 -13.63
N GLN A 5 14.22 25.55 -12.64
CA GLN A 5 15.22 25.68 -11.55
C GLN A 5 15.65 24.27 -11.13
N MET A 6 16.94 24.06 -10.81
CA MET A 6 17.43 22.85 -10.14
C MET A 6 17.61 23.17 -8.65
N TYR A 7 16.89 22.50 -7.76
CA TYR A 7 17.08 22.62 -6.32
C TYR A 7 18.06 21.56 -5.82
N THR A 8 19.19 21.99 -5.26
CA THR A 8 20.17 21.14 -4.57
C THR A 8 19.80 20.99 -3.10
N GLY A 9 19.73 19.77 -2.58
CA GLY A 9 19.59 19.49 -1.15
C GLY A 9 20.56 18.40 -0.69
N LYS A 10 21.62 18.78 0.01
CA LYS A 10 22.55 17.90 0.76
C LYS A 10 21.88 17.40 2.04
N GLY A 11 22.11 16.13 2.43
CA GLY A 11 21.72 15.63 3.75
C GLY A 11 22.05 14.15 4.00
N ASN A 12 23.30 13.90 4.39
CA ASN A 12 23.84 12.81 5.22
C ASN A 12 23.00 11.53 5.39
N ASN A 13 23.46 10.39 4.83
CA ASN A 13 23.17 9.08 5.41
C ASN A 13 24.42 8.19 5.30
N ALA A 14 24.86 7.71 6.46
CA ALA A 14 25.98 6.80 6.62
C ALA A 14 25.80 5.51 5.80
N PRO A 15 26.89 4.86 5.37
CA PRO A 15 26.79 3.59 4.65
C PRO A 15 26.20 2.51 5.58
N TYR A 16 24.97 2.11 5.31
CA TYR A 16 24.34 0.97 5.96
C TYR A 16 24.94 -0.32 5.40
N THR A 17 25.61 -1.10 6.25
CA THR A 17 26.03 -2.46 5.94
C THR A 17 24.90 -3.43 6.29
N PRO A 18 24.31 -4.15 5.32
CA PRO A 18 23.29 -5.15 5.59
C PRO A 18 23.90 -6.42 6.23
N PRO A 19 23.17 -7.12 7.13
CA PRO A 19 23.63 -8.38 7.70
C PRO A 19 23.67 -9.48 6.63
N THR A 20 24.86 -10.04 6.42
CA THR A 20 25.14 -11.14 5.50
C THR A 20 24.67 -12.47 6.09
N ALA A 21 23.76 -13.19 5.42
CA ALA A 21 23.72 -14.66 5.53
C ALA A 21 23.03 -15.37 4.34
N LYS A 22 23.89 -15.78 3.41
CA LYS A 22 23.94 -17.08 2.72
C LYS A 22 22.69 -17.57 1.97
N ASN A 23 22.64 -17.30 0.66
CA ASN A 23 22.38 -18.30 -0.39
C ASN A 23 22.61 -17.68 -1.80
N GLY A 24 23.69 -18.09 -2.49
CA GLY A 24 23.90 -17.94 -3.94
C GLY A 24 24.23 -16.53 -4.49
N PRO A 25 25.00 -16.42 -5.61
CA PRO A 25 25.31 -15.13 -6.22
C PRO A 25 24.09 -14.63 -7.01
N GLN A 26 23.15 -13.97 -6.33
CA GLN A 26 22.15 -13.16 -7.02
C GLN A 26 22.90 -11.96 -7.62
N ALA A 27 23.07 -11.94 -8.94
CA ALA A 27 23.53 -10.75 -9.64
C ALA A 27 22.73 -9.53 -9.14
N PRO A 28 23.36 -8.36 -8.89
CA PRO A 28 22.63 -7.19 -8.47
C PRO A 28 21.51 -6.94 -9.49
N PRO A 29 20.23 -6.86 -9.07
CA PRO A 29 19.16 -6.58 -10.00
C PRO A 29 19.51 -5.26 -10.69
N THR A 30 19.54 -5.31 -12.02
CA THR A 30 19.88 -4.21 -12.90
C THR A 30 19.05 -2.95 -12.54
N PRO A 31 19.56 -1.72 -12.76
CA PRO A 31 18.93 -0.49 -12.26
C PRO A 31 17.53 -0.17 -12.83
N ASP A 32 17.02 -0.97 -13.78
CA ASP A 32 15.82 -0.69 -14.58
C ASP A 32 14.52 -1.31 -14.00
N ASP A 33 14.61 -2.28 -13.09
CA ASP A 33 13.45 -3.00 -12.51
C ASP A 33 12.96 -2.42 -11.16
N ARG A 34 13.30 -1.16 -10.86
CA ARG A 34 12.81 -0.50 -9.64
C ARG A 34 11.43 0.05 -9.92
N GLN A 35 10.39 -0.73 -9.62
CA GLN A 35 9.03 -0.19 -9.58
C GLN A 35 9.01 1.05 -8.69
N GLU A 36 8.77 2.22 -9.29
CA GLU A 36 8.67 3.46 -8.55
C GLU A 36 7.53 3.36 -7.53
N ILE A 37 7.80 3.81 -6.30
CA ILE A 37 6.78 3.81 -5.25
C ILE A 37 5.86 5.00 -5.50
N ILE A 38 4.68 4.72 -6.04
CA ILE A 38 3.66 5.72 -6.28
C ILE A 38 2.81 5.85 -5.01
N TRP A 39 2.65 7.07 -4.52
CA TRP A 39 1.77 7.41 -3.41
C TRP A 39 0.53 8.12 -3.93
N LYS A 40 -0.64 7.70 -3.45
CA LYS A 40 -1.94 8.32 -3.77
C LYS A 40 -2.70 8.68 -2.50
N PRO A 41 -3.48 9.78 -2.50
CA PRO A 41 -4.33 10.12 -1.37
C PRO A 41 -5.39 9.05 -1.14
N PHE A 42 -5.73 8.79 0.12
CA PHE A 42 -6.75 7.82 0.47
C PHE A 42 -8.16 8.43 0.35
N PRO A 43 -9.08 7.87 -0.46
CA PRO A 43 -10.41 8.46 -0.65
C PRO A 43 -11.19 8.51 0.67
N GLY A 44 -11.66 9.71 1.03
CA GLY A 44 -12.32 9.99 2.31
C GLY A 44 -11.39 10.52 3.41
N LEU A 45 -10.07 10.35 3.28
CA LEU A 45 -9.06 10.93 4.18
C LEU A 45 -7.89 11.55 3.40
N GLU A 46 -8.18 12.10 2.22
CA GLU A 46 -7.19 12.52 1.22
C GLU A 46 -6.18 13.53 1.77
N ASN A 47 -6.61 14.35 2.73
CA ASN A 47 -5.80 15.40 3.36
C ASN A 47 -4.98 14.93 4.58
N PHE A 48 -5.08 13.65 4.96
CA PHE A 48 -4.47 13.11 6.18
C PHE A 48 -3.57 11.90 5.90
N PHE A 49 -4.00 11.03 4.99
CA PHE A 49 -3.34 9.75 4.73
C PHE A 49 -3.14 9.50 3.24
N GLU A 50 -2.00 8.88 2.94
CA GLU A 50 -1.61 8.44 1.60
C GLU A 50 -1.33 6.94 1.64
N VAL A 51 -1.63 6.28 0.53
CA VAL A 51 -1.39 4.85 0.32
C VAL A 51 -0.44 4.64 -0.86
N SER A 52 0.51 3.72 -0.70
CA SER A 52 1.43 3.33 -1.76
C SER A 52 0.95 2.10 -2.53
N ASN A 53 1.50 1.92 -3.73
CA ASN A 53 1.32 0.70 -4.53
C ASN A 53 1.80 -0.58 -3.82
N LEU A 54 2.71 -0.45 -2.85
CA LEU A 54 3.25 -1.53 -2.02
C LEU A 54 2.44 -1.81 -0.75
N ALA A 55 1.23 -1.26 -0.64
CA ALA A 55 0.37 -1.43 0.54
C ALA A 55 0.97 -0.85 1.83
N THR A 56 1.76 0.21 1.71
CA THR A 56 2.19 1.03 2.85
C THR A 56 1.28 2.24 2.97
N VAL A 57 0.89 2.58 4.20
CA VAL A 57 0.10 3.79 4.48
C VAL A 57 0.94 4.71 5.33
N ARG A 58 0.87 6.00 5.02
CA ARG A 58 1.56 7.03 5.80
C ARG A 58 0.67 8.24 6.01
N HIS A 59 0.99 9.01 7.05
CA HIS A 59 0.45 10.34 7.20
C HIS A 59 1.07 11.29 6.17
N CYS A 60 0.26 12.09 5.48
CA CYS A 60 0.76 13.05 4.49
C CYS A 60 1.62 14.16 5.12
N LYS A 61 1.26 14.61 6.33
CA LYS A 61 1.94 15.73 7.01
C LYS A 61 3.24 15.34 7.70
N THR A 62 3.25 14.19 8.39
CA THR A 62 4.41 13.76 9.17
C THR A 62 5.28 12.75 8.42
N GLY A 63 4.80 12.17 7.32
CA GLY A 63 5.47 11.10 6.59
C GLY A 63 5.56 9.78 7.37
N THR A 64 4.98 9.72 8.58
CA THR A 64 5.05 8.54 9.45
C THR A 64 4.19 7.42 8.88
N SER A 65 4.79 6.23 8.77
CA SER A 65 4.05 5.03 8.38
C SER A 65 3.05 4.61 9.47
N VAL A 66 1.86 4.24 9.04
CA VAL A 66 0.82 3.70 9.92
C VAL A 66 1.11 2.21 10.11
N PRO A 67 1.22 1.71 11.35
CA PRO A 67 1.44 0.29 11.59
C PRO A 67 0.22 -0.52 11.13
N LEU A 68 0.49 -1.64 10.46
CA LEU A 68 -0.52 -2.61 10.10
C LEU A 68 -0.67 -3.65 11.20
N ILE A 69 -1.91 -3.88 11.61
CA ILE A 69 -2.30 -4.94 12.54
C ILE A 69 -2.58 -6.19 11.72
N THR A 70 -1.79 -7.24 11.95
CA THR A 70 -1.99 -8.53 11.27
C THR A 70 -2.85 -9.44 12.15
N THR A 71 -3.99 -9.86 11.63
CA THR A 71 -4.96 -10.75 12.27
C THR A 71 -5.09 -12.05 11.44
N ARG A 72 -5.82 -13.04 11.96
CA ARG A 72 -6.12 -14.29 11.22
C ARG A 72 -6.83 -14.02 9.88
N ASP A 73 -7.65 -12.97 9.82
CA ASP A 73 -8.43 -12.61 8.64
C ASP A 73 -7.67 -11.77 7.62
N GLY A 74 -6.50 -11.24 8.00
CA GLY A 74 -5.63 -10.44 7.13
C GLY A 74 -5.00 -9.26 7.84
N GLN A 75 -4.55 -8.28 7.05
CA GLN A 75 -3.92 -7.06 7.56
C GLN A 75 -4.90 -5.89 7.57
N PHE A 76 -4.97 -5.23 8.72
CA PHE A 76 -5.83 -4.10 9.01
C PHE A 76 -4.99 -2.89 9.43
N MET A 77 -5.56 -1.72 9.30
CA MET A 77 -4.99 -0.46 9.75
C MET A 77 -6.06 0.31 10.52
N SER A 78 -5.67 0.96 11.62
CA SER A 78 -6.55 1.83 12.37
C SER A 78 -6.21 3.28 12.03
N LEU A 79 -7.14 3.99 11.40
CA LEU A 79 -6.96 5.39 11.04
C LEU A 79 -7.86 6.27 11.90
N TYR A 80 -7.31 7.37 12.41
CA TYR A 80 -8.11 8.39 13.06
C TYR A 80 -8.84 9.23 12.02
N HIS A 81 -10.16 9.31 12.11
CA HIS A 81 -10.98 10.11 11.21
C HIS A 81 -11.33 11.45 11.88
N PRO A 82 -10.69 12.57 11.49
CA PRO A 82 -10.82 13.84 12.19
C PRO A 82 -12.23 14.45 12.08
N VAL A 83 -12.95 14.20 10.98
CA VAL A 83 -14.33 14.70 10.81
C VAL A 83 -15.32 14.01 11.74
N THR A 84 -15.19 12.69 11.95
CA THR A 84 -16.12 11.92 12.80
C THR A 84 -15.62 11.81 14.24
N GLY A 85 -14.35 12.16 14.49
CA GLY A 85 -13.68 12.02 15.79
C GLY A 85 -13.44 10.57 16.23
N LYS A 86 -13.62 9.59 15.33
CA LYS A 86 -13.54 8.15 15.66
C LYS A 86 -12.39 7.48 14.92
N TYR A 87 -11.89 6.39 15.50
CA TYR A 87 -10.99 5.49 14.81
C TYR A 87 -11.78 4.57 13.88
N VAL A 88 -11.32 4.45 12.65
CA VAL A 88 -11.89 3.56 11.64
C VAL A 88 -10.87 2.48 11.34
N SER A 89 -11.29 1.22 11.50
CA SER A 89 -10.51 0.06 11.10
C SER A 89 -10.79 -0.26 9.63
N LEU A 90 -9.73 -0.27 8.82
CA LEU A 90 -9.80 -0.54 7.39
C LEU A 90 -8.88 -1.70 7.03
N GLN A 91 -9.25 -2.46 6.01
CA GLN A 91 -8.38 -3.49 5.44
C GLN A 91 -7.42 -2.86 4.43
N ILE A 92 -6.13 -3.18 4.54
CA ILE A 92 -5.11 -2.57 3.68
C ILE A 92 -5.34 -2.88 2.21
N HIS A 93 -5.70 -4.12 1.88
CA HIS A 93 -5.91 -4.53 0.50
C HIS A 93 -7.09 -3.80 -0.15
N ARG A 94 -8.16 -3.53 0.61
CA ARG A 94 -9.28 -2.71 0.12
C ARG A 94 -8.85 -1.27 -0.09
N ALA A 95 -8.03 -0.73 0.81
CA ALA A 95 -7.53 0.63 0.69
C ALA A 95 -6.68 0.84 -0.56
N VAL A 96 -5.73 -0.06 -0.80
CA VAL A 96 -4.86 -0.06 -1.99
C VAL A 96 -5.69 -0.23 -3.26
N ALA A 97 -6.58 -1.22 -3.31
CA ALA A 97 -7.41 -1.43 -4.48
C ALA A 97 -8.29 -0.21 -4.79
N THR A 98 -8.85 0.46 -3.79
CA THR A 98 -9.70 1.64 -4.01
C THR A 98 -8.91 2.84 -4.53
N ALA A 99 -7.67 3.03 -4.09
CA ALA A 99 -6.83 4.15 -4.54
C ALA A 99 -6.17 3.92 -5.90
N PHE A 100 -5.80 2.67 -6.23
CA PHE A 100 -5.02 2.37 -7.42
C PHE A 100 -5.79 1.67 -8.54
N LEU A 101 -6.77 0.83 -8.21
CA LEU A 101 -7.54 0.07 -9.20
C LEU A 101 -8.90 0.74 -9.44
N PRO A 102 -9.17 1.23 -10.67
CA PRO A 102 -10.49 1.76 -10.98
C PRO A 102 -11.53 0.65 -10.86
N ASN A 103 -12.68 0.97 -10.28
CA ASN A 103 -13.77 0.02 -10.05
C ASN A 103 -15.01 0.42 -10.87
N PRO A 104 -14.99 0.24 -12.20
CA PRO A 104 -16.10 0.67 -13.07
C PRO A 104 -17.39 -0.10 -12.79
N ASN A 105 -17.27 -1.35 -12.33
CA ASN A 105 -18.40 -2.23 -12.04
C ASN A 105 -18.89 -2.14 -10.58
N SER A 106 -18.33 -1.24 -9.78
CA SER A 106 -18.66 -1.06 -8.36
C SER A 106 -18.65 -2.37 -7.56
N TYR A 107 -17.68 -3.24 -7.85
CA TYR A 107 -17.46 -4.49 -7.13
C TYR A 107 -17.12 -4.22 -5.66
N SER A 108 -17.74 -4.96 -4.75
CA SER A 108 -17.57 -4.73 -3.31
C SER A 108 -16.38 -5.50 -2.71
N TRP A 109 -15.83 -6.47 -3.45
CA TRP A 109 -14.84 -7.40 -2.94
C TRP A 109 -13.54 -7.36 -3.73
N VAL A 110 -12.44 -7.48 -3.00
CA VAL A 110 -11.09 -7.51 -3.54
C VAL A 110 -10.49 -8.88 -3.22
N SER A 111 -9.96 -9.55 -4.24
CA SER A 111 -9.27 -10.81 -4.11
C SER A 111 -7.76 -10.63 -4.30
N ARG A 112 -7.00 -11.59 -3.76
CA ARG A 112 -5.55 -11.68 -3.87
C ARG A 112 -5.22 -12.85 -4.80
N LYS A 113 -4.48 -12.61 -5.87
CA LYS A 113 -4.20 -13.63 -6.90
C LYS A 113 -3.37 -14.79 -6.35
N ASP A 114 -2.39 -14.47 -5.50
CA ASP A 114 -1.48 -15.43 -4.85
C ASP A 114 -2.08 -16.12 -3.61
N GLY A 115 -3.23 -15.66 -3.11
CA GLY A 115 -3.86 -16.21 -1.90
C GLY A 115 -3.20 -15.82 -0.57
N ASP A 116 -1.93 -15.37 -0.57
CA ASP A 116 -1.27 -14.86 0.64
C ASP A 116 -1.97 -13.60 1.17
N LYS A 117 -2.21 -13.53 2.49
CA LYS A 117 -2.84 -12.41 3.21
C LYS A 117 -1.90 -11.24 3.48
N ARG A 118 -0.59 -11.44 3.32
CA ARG A 118 0.45 -10.42 3.55
C ARG A 118 0.87 -9.73 2.25
N HIS A 119 0.74 -10.40 1.11
CA HIS A 119 1.04 -9.84 -0.21
C HIS A 119 -0.09 -8.93 -0.71
N ASN A 120 -0.15 -7.71 -0.19
CA ASN A 120 -1.20 -6.73 -0.49
C ASN A 120 -0.82 -5.73 -1.61
N VAL A 121 0.25 -6.01 -2.36
CA VAL A 121 0.69 -5.17 -3.48
C VAL A 121 -0.39 -5.03 -4.55
N VAL A 122 -0.52 -3.84 -5.14
CA VAL A 122 -1.60 -3.54 -6.11
C VAL A 122 -1.69 -4.55 -7.26
N THR A 123 -0.55 -5.03 -7.75
CA THR A 123 -0.47 -6.00 -8.86
C THR A 123 -1.05 -7.37 -8.51
N ASN A 124 -1.03 -7.72 -7.22
CA ASN A 124 -1.58 -8.94 -6.66
C ASN A 124 -3.07 -8.82 -6.28
N LEU A 125 -3.66 -7.63 -6.40
CA LEU A 125 -5.06 -7.38 -6.07
C LEU A 125 -5.94 -7.34 -7.32
N GLU A 126 -7.16 -7.84 -7.21
CA GLU A 126 -8.18 -7.76 -8.25
C GLU A 126 -9.57 -7.53 -7.65
N TRP A 127 -10.38 -6.70 -8.30
CA TRP A 127 -11.80 -6.55 -7.92
C TRP A 127 -12.61 -7.73 -8.44
N ILE A 128 -13.42 -8.34 -7.57
CA ILE A 128 -14.25 -9.50 -7.92
C ILE A 128 -15.76 -9.23 -7.69
N PRO A 129 -16.64 -9.74 -8.57
CA PRO A 129 -18.08 -9.55 -8.44
C PRO A 129 -18.68 -10.29 -7.25
N LYS A 130 -19.81 -9.73 -6.76
CA LYS A 130 -20.63 -10.34 -5.72
C LYS A 130 -21.14 -11.72 -6.20
N GLY A 131 -20.97 -12.77 -5.40
CA GLY A 131 -21.34 -14.15 -5.75
C GLY A 131 -20.23 -15.04 -6.33
N SER A 132 -19.04 -14.49 -6.64
CA SER A 132 -17.91 -15.30 -7.14
C SER A 132 -17.47 -16.33 -6.10
N LYS A 133 -17.18 -17.58 -6.51
CA LYS A 133 -16.73 -18.66 -5.61
C LYS A 133 -15.48 -18.27 -4.79
N LYS A 134 -14.61 -17.42 -5.35
CA LYS A 134 -13.42 -16.86 -4.70
C LYS A 134 -13.71 -15.87 -3.54
N GLY A 135 -14.90 -15.26 -3.50
CA GLY A 135 -15.26 -14.26 -2.48
C GLY A 135 -15.76 -14.84 -1.15
N LYS A 136 -15.91 -16.17 -1.05
CA LYS A 136 -16.54 -16.82 0.10
C LYS A 136 -15.62 -17.04 1.31
N GLU A 137 -14.31 -16.79 1.18
CA GLU A 137 -13.34 -17.03 2.26
C GLU A 137 -12.98 -15.79 3.10
N VAL A 138 -13.48 -14.58 2.78
CA VAL A 138 -13.01 -13.33 3.41
C VAL A 138 -14.07 -12.66 4.30
N CYS A 139 -15.29 -13.19 4.38
CA CYS A 139 -16.36 -12.64 5.21
C CYS A 139 -17.06 -13.73 6.05
N ARG A 140 -16.35 -14.30 7.03
CA ARG A 140 -17.01 -14.81 8.25
C ARG A 140 -16.54 -13.92 9.39
N GLY A 141 -17.52 -13.23 9.99
CA GLY A 141 -17.33 -12.22 11.02
C GLY A 141 -16.89 -12.79 12.35
#